data_AF-A0A7Y5RX92-F1
#
_entry.id   AF-A0A7Y5RX92-F1
#
_cell.length_a   1.000
_cell.length_b   1.000
_cell.length_c   1.000
_cell.angle_alpha   90.00
_cell.angle_beta   90.00
_cell.angle_gamma   90.00
#
_symmetry.space_group_name_H-M   'P 1'
#
loop_
_entity.id
_entity.type
_entity.pdbx_description
1 polymer ?
#
loop_
_entity_poly.entity_id
_entity_poly.type
_entity_poly.pdbx_seq_one_letter_code
_entity_poly.pdbx_strand_id
1 'polypeptide(L)'
;MLHPDTELRFINEDIGFGVVATRFIPRGTITWAIDKLDQLIPPERIATLTGIYQRVLLKHAFRDAFGNAILCWDHARFVNHSCAPTSLAPGFNFEIAVRDIHPGEELTDDYGSLNVEAPFRCLCRAANCRTFVGPDDFLAFADQWDAQIAAAFPLIASASQPLWELVREKEEVLAVLDGRMPLPSCRRHYLAPAELSKAS
;
A
#
# COMPACT_ATOMS: atom_id res chain seq x y z
N MET A 1 7.35 8.36 1.18
CA MET A 1 8.57 8.20 0.36
C MET A 1 8.71 6.78 -0.19
N LEU A 2 8.91 6.69 -1.49
CA LEU A 2 9.16 5.45 -2.25
C LEU A 2 10.65 5.03 -2.22
N HIS A 3 10.91 3.73 -2.40
CA HIS A 3 12.26 3.17 -2.46
C HIS A 3 13.12 3.83 -3.56
N PRO A 4 14.38 4.19 -3.30
CA PRO A 4 15.20 4.98 -4.23
C PRO A 4 15.59 4.24 -5.51
N ASP A 5 15.67 2.91 -5.48
CA ASP A 5 15.96 2.10 -6.66
C ASP A 5 14.71 1.86 -7.53
N THR A 6 13.95 2.92 -7.78
CA THR A 6 12.75 2.90 -8.61
C THR A 6 12.71 4.12 -9.51
N GLU A 7 12.00 4.01 -10.63
CA GLU A 7 11.75 5.12 -11.53
C GLU A 7 10.35 5.06 -12.14
N LEU A 8 9.88 6.21 -12.62
CA LEU A 8 8.60 6.29 -13.31
C LEU A 8 8.78 5.85 -14.77
N ARG A 9 7.94 4.91 -15.23
CA ARG A 9 7.91 4.48 -16.65
C ARG A 9 6.49 4.49 -17.18
N PHE A 10 6.35 4.74 -18.48
CA PHE A 10 5.09 4.51 -19.18
C PHE A 10 4.90 3.01 -19.41
N ILE A 11 3.78 2.46 -18.93
CA ILE A 11 3.47 1.03 -18.98
C ILE A 11 2.71 0.71 -20.27
N ASN A 12 1.56 1.36 -20.48
CA ASN A 12 0.76 1.28 -21.71
C ASN A 12 -0.36 2.34 -21.69
N GLU A 13 -1.16 2.41 -22.75
CA GLU A 13 -2.25 3.39 -22.90
C GLU A 13 -3.39 3.20 -21.89
N ASP A 14 -3.64 1.97 -21.42
CA ASP A 14 -4.73 1.67 -20.49
C ASP A 14 -4.38 2.00 -19.03
N ILE A 15 -3.15 1.70 -18.61
CA ILE A 15 -2.64 1.89 -17.24
C ILE A 15 -1.99 3.27 -17.08
N GLY A 16 -1.32 3.76 -18.13
CA GLY A 16 -0.54 4.99 -18.10
C GLY A 16 0.86 4.76 -17.51
N PHE A 17 1.21 5.54 -16.48
CA PHE A 17 2.51 5.44 -15.82
C PHE A 17 2.49 4.48 -14.64
N GLY A 18 3.63 3.87 -14.37
CA GLY A 18 3.87 2.96 -13.27
C GLY A 18 5.26 3.16 -12.69
N VAL A 19 5.50 2.54 -11.54
CA VAL A 19 6.78 2.57 -10.84
C VAL A 19 7.54 1.29 -11.14
N VAL A 20 8.76 1.38 -11.63
CA VAL A 20 9.57 0.22 -12.04
C VAL A 20 10.88 0.18 -11.28
N ALA A 21 11.27 -1.00 -10.81
CA ALA A 21 12.55 -1.22 -10.12
C ALA A 21 13.73 -0.99 -11.08
N THR A 22 14.71 -0.18 -10.66
CA THR A 22 15.96 0.03 -11.41
C THR A 22 17.07 -0.91 -10.97
N ARG A 23 16.95 -1.48 -9.77
CA ARG A 23 17.85 -2.50 -9.20
C ARG A 23 17.04 -3.65 -8.59
N PHE A 24 17.74 -4.71 -8.21
CA PHE A 24 17.14 -5.80 -7.45
C PHE A 24 16.76 -5.31 -6.05
N ILE A 25 15.49 -5.49 -5.68
CA ILE A 25 14.94 -5.18 -4.36
C ILE A 25 14.57 -6.53 -3.71
N PRO A 26 15.34 -6.98 -2.70
CA PRO A 26 15.06 -8.25 -2.03
C PRO A 26 13.71 -8.24 -1.30
N ARG A 27 13.09 -9.41 -1.21
CA ARG A 27 11.96 -9.66 -0.32
C ARG A 27 12.29 -9.20 1.11
N GLY A 28 11.34 -8.53 1.76
CA GLY A 28 11.48 -7.94 3.11
C GLY A 28 12.04 -6.51 3.12
N THR A 29 12.43 -5.96 1.96
CA THR A 29 12.85 -4.56 1.86
C THR A 29 11.63 -3.65 2.00
N ILE A 30 11.76 -2.55 2.74
CA ILE A 30 10.73 -1.50 2.85
C ILE A 30 10.66 -0.75 1.53
N THR A 31 9.53 -0.86 0.83
CA THR A 31 9.34 -0.32 -0.53
C THR A 31 8.74 1.08 -0.54
N TRP A 32 8.00 1.43 0.51
CA TRP A 32 7.44 2.76 0.74
C TRP A 32 7.28 2.98 2.24
N ALA A 33 7.45 4.21 2.71
CA ALA A 33 7.16 4.59 4.10
C ALA A 33 6.52 5.97 4.14
N ILE A 34 5.52 6.17 4.99
CA ILE A 34 4.91 7.50 5.16
C ILE A 34 5.97 8.49 5.64
N ASP A 35 6.05 9.65 5.00
CA ASP A 35 7.00 10.69 5.39
C ASP A 35 6.32 12.03 5.69
N LYS A 36 7.11 13.07 5.99
CA LYS A 36 6.59 14.37 6.42
C LYS A 36 6.06 15.23 5.27
N LEU A 37 6.35 14.87 4.03
CA LEU A 37 5.90 15.57 2.83
C LEU A 37 4.59 14.99 2.28
N ASP A 38 4.22 13.76 2.67
CA ASP A 38 2.92 13.17 2.33
C ASP A 38 1.79 13.99 2.96
N GLN A 39 0.74 14.25 2.18
CA GLN A 39 -0.40 15.05 2.65
C GLN A 39 -1.47 14.14 3.22
N LEU A 40 -1.71 14.26 4.53
CA LEU A 40 -2.87 13.69 5.20
C LEU A 40 -4.02 14.70 5.15
N ILE A 41 -5.12 14.31 4.50
CA ILE A 41 -6.30 15.15 4.30
C ILE A 41 -7.48 14.50 5.05
N PRO A 42 -7.93 15.08 6.16
CA PRO A 42 -9.03 14.52 6.96
C PRO A 42 -10.39 14.50 6.24
N PRO A 43 -11.31 13.58 6.61
CA PRO A 43 -12.64 13.46 6.01
C PRO A 43 -13.42 14.78 5.93
N GLU A 44 -13.38 15.60 6.98
CA GLU A 44 -14.05 16.90 7.04
C GLU A 44 -13.49 17.87 5.99
N ARG A 45 -12.19 17.80 5.71
CA ARG A 45 -11.56 18.60 4.65
C ARG A 45 -11.91 18.06 3.27
N ILE A 46 -11.89 16.73 3.08
CA ILE A 46 -12.30 16.08 1.83
C ILE A 46 -13.72 16.51 1.43
N ALA A 47 -14.66 16.55 2.37
CA ALA A 47 -16.04 16.95 2.14
C ALA A 47 -16.20 18.39 1.59
N THR A 48 -15.23 19.27 1.84
CA THR A 48 -15.22 20.66 1.33
C THR A 48 -14.55 20.81 -0.03
N LEU A 49 -13.74 19.84 -0.43
CA LEU A 49 -13.05 19.85 -1.72
C LEU A 49 -14.03 19.38 -2.79
N THR A 50 -14.19 20.15 -3.86
CA THR A 50 -15.13 19.84 -4.96
C THR A 50 -14.44 19.94 -6.33
N GLY A 51 -15.06 19.34 -7.34
CA GLY A 51 -14.64 19.49 -8.74
C GLY A 51 -13.24 18.90 -9.00
N ILE A 52 -12.28 19.77 -9.35
CA ILE A 52 -10.93 19.35 -9.75
C ILE A 52 -10.19 18.62 -8.61
N TYR A 53 -10.39 19.03 -7.35
CA TYR A 53 -9.67 18.48 -6.21
C TYR A 53 -10.12 17.05 -5.90
N GLN A 54 -11.42 16.78 -5.93
CA GLN A 54 -11.94 15.41 -5.75
C GLN A 54 -11.39 14.47 -6.81
N ARG A 55 -11.30 14.89 -8.08
CA ARG A 55 -10.71 14.06 -9.15
C ARG A 55 -9.25 13.72 -8.90
N VAL A 56 -8.47 14.65 -8.34
CA VAL A 56 -7.07 14.39 -7.98
C VAL A 56 -7.00 13.38 -6.83
N LEU A 57 -7.79 13.58 -5.78
CA LEU A 57 -7.80 12.66 -4.63
C LEU A 57 -8.25 11.25 -5.02
N LEU A 58 -9.35 11.13 -5.78
CA LEU A 58 -9.84 9.83 -6.26
C LEU A 58 -8.82 9.07 -7.12
N LYS A 59 -7.92 9.79 -7.79
CA LYS A 59 -6.92 9.19 -8.68
C LYS A 59 -5.59 8.87 -7.99
N HIS A 60 -5.16 9.71 -7.05
CA HIS A 60 -3.78 9.71 -6.57
C HIS A 60 -3.64 9.54 -5.05
N ALA A 61 -4.74 9.48 -4.31
CA ALA A 61 -4.72 9.23 -2.88
C ALA A 61 -5.34 7.87 -2.56
N PHE A 62 -4.83 7.24 -1.50
CA PHE A 62 -5.47 6.08 -0.87
C PHE A 62 -6.11 6.50 0.45
N ARG A 63 -6.95 5.63 1.02
CA ARG A 63 -7.63 5.89 2.31
C ARG A 63 -7.02 5.05 3.42
N ASP A 64 -6.70 5.69 4.54
CA ASP A 64 -6.30 4.98 5.75
C ASP A 64 -7.51 4.45 6.56
N ALA A 65 -7.23 3.76 7.67
CA ALA A 65 -8.25 3.20 8.55
C ALA A 65 -9.13 4.24 9.25
N PHE A 66 -8.75 5.52 9.23
CA PHE A 66 -9.51 6.62 9.81
C PHE A 66 -10.30 7.40 8.75
N GLY A 67 -10.20 6.99 7.48
CA GLY A 67 -10.87 7.62 6.35
C GLY A 67 -10.15 8.86 5.83
N ASN A 68 -8.93 9.15 6.30
CA ASN A 68 -8.11 10.21 5.75
C ASN A 68 -7.67 9.82 4.34
N ALA A 69 -7.63 10.79 3.43
CA ALA A 69 -6.96 10.62 2.14
C ALA A 69 -5.46 10.91 2.33
N ILE A 70 -4.63 9.95 1.96
CA ILE A 70 -3.17 10.07 1.95
C ILE A 70 -2.73 10.33 0.52
N LEU A 71 -2.30 11.56 0.23
CA LEU A 71 -1.77 11.94 -1.07
C LEU A 71 -0.24 11.93 -1.01
N CYS A 72 0.36 10.91 -1.63
CA CYS A 72 1.81 10.79 -1.73
C CYS A 72 2.39 11.93 -2.57
N TRP A 73 3.45 12.56 -2.08
CA TRP A 73 4.07 13.71 -2.77
C TRP A 73 4.96 13.29 -3.96
N ASP A 74 5.55 12.09 -3.89
CA ASP A 74 6.54 11.57 -4.83
C ASP A 74 5.91 10.63 -5.88
N HIS A 75 6.71 9.70 -6.44
CA HIS A 75 6.24 8.75 -7.44
C HIS A 75 5.36 7.63 -6.88
N ALA A 76 5.22 7.48 -5.55
CA ALA A 76 4.38 6.44 -4.97
C ALA A 76 2.90 6.54 -5.41
N ARG A 77 2.43 7.74 -5.74
CA ARG A 77 1.07 7.96 -6.30
C ARG A 77 0.84 7.35 -7.69
N PHE A 78 1.86 6.73 -8.29
CA PHE A 78 1.81 5.99 -9.55
C PHE A 78 2.07 4.48 -9.36
N VAL A 79 2.18 3.99 -8.12
CA VAL A 79 2.22 2.54 -7.86
C VAL A 79 0.88 1.96 -8.28
N ASN A 80 0.89 1.03 -9.24
CA ASN A 80 -0.31 0.43 -9.80
C ASN A 80 -0.77 -0.80 -9.02
N HIS A 81 -1.99 -1.22 -9.32
CA HIS A 81 -2.58 -2.42 -8.75
C HIS A 81 -2.06 -3.71 -9.39
N SER A 82 -1.80 -4.74 -8.58
CA SER A 82 -1.72 -6.15 -9.01
C SER A 82 -2.43 -7.10 -8.05
N CYS A 83 -3.11 -8.12 -8.59
CA CYS A 83 -3.66 -9.23 -7.78
C CYS A 83 -2.57 -10.22 -7.30
N ALA A 84 -1.34 -10.06 -7.80
CA ALA A 84 -0.12 -10.67 -7.27
C ALA A 84 0.87 -9.53 -6.95
N PRO A 85 0.62 -8.79 -5.85
CA PRO A 85 1.36 -7.57 -5.55
C PRO A 85 2.83 -7.85 -5.28
N THR A 86 3.68 -6.85 -5.50
CA THR A 86 5.08 -6.90 -5.03
C THR A 86 5.21 -6.45 -3.60
N SER A 87 4.34 -5.53 -3.17
CA SER A 87 4.43 -4.80 -1.93
C SER A 87 3.13 -4.90 -1.14
N LEU A 88 3.21 -4.98 0.19
CA LEU A 88 2.04 -4.98 1.08
C LEU A 88 2.38 -4.28 2.41
N ALA A 89 1.37 -3.68 3.05
CA ALA A 89 1.50 -3.00 4.34
C ALA A 89 1.27 -3.96 5.54
N PRO A 90 2.24 -4.15 6.45
CA PRO A 90 2.17 -5.07 7.60
C PRO A 90 1.33 -4.58 8.79
N GLY A 91 0.46 -3.58 8.65
CA GLY A 91 -0.22 -2.96 9.80
C GLY A 91 0.59 -1.82 10.45
N PHE A 92 1.62 -1.32 9.75
CA PHE A 92 2.44 -0.16 10.10
C PHE A 92 2.37 0.87 8.97
N ASN A 93 2.83 2.10 9.18
CA ASN A 93 2.77 3.14 8.15
C ASN A 93 3.90 3.04 7.09
N PHE A 94 4.19 1.83 6.62
CA PHE A 94 5.10 1.53 5.53
C PHE A 94 4.67 0.24 4.81
N GLU A 95 5.22 -0.03 3.63
CA GLU A 95 5.06 -1.27 2.89
C GLU A 95 6.37 -2.03 2.79
N ILE A 96 6.28 -3.35 2.62
CA ILE A 96 7.43 -4.22 2.37
C ILE A 96 7.26 -5.01 1.09
N ALA A 97 8.37 -5.30 0.42
CA ALA A 97 8.42 -6.27 -0.66
C ALA A 97 8.05 -7.66 -0.12
N VAL A 98 6.95 -8.25 -0.58
CA VAL A 98 6.50 -9.59 -0.15
C VAL A 98 7.05 -10.72 -1.02
N ARG A 99 7.76 -10.36 -2.09
CA ARG A 99 8.58 -11.22 -2.95
C ARG A 99 9.80 -10.43 -3.42
N ASP A 100 10.76 -11.11 -4.03
CA ASP A 100 11.84 -10.44 -4.73
C ASP A 100 11.29 -9.64 -5.93
N ILE A 101 11.90 -8.47 -6.17
CA ILE A 101 11.57 -7.57 -7.28
C ILE A 101 12.85 -7.34 -8.09
N HIS A 102 12.84 -7.81 -9.34
CA HIS A 102 13.97 -7.71 -10.25
C HIS A 102 13.96 -6.38 -11.03
N PRO A 103 15.13 -5.91 -11.50
CA PRO A 103 15.19 -4.74 -12.36
C PRO A 103 14.27 -4.87 -13.57
N GLY A 104 13.47 -3.84 -13.83
CA GLY A 104 12.48 -3.83 -14.90
C GLY A 104 11.09 -4.36 -14.50
N GLU A 105 10.93 -4.98 -13.32
CA GLU A 105 9.61 -5.30 -12.78
C GLU A 105 8.94 -4.05 -12.20
N GLU A 106 7.62 -3.98 -12.36
CA GLU A 106 6.79 -2.94 -11.76
C GLU A 106 6.60 -3.20 -10.26
N LEU A 107 6.77 -2.16 -9.44
CA LEU A 107 6.30 -2.15 -8.06
C LEU A 107 4.79 -1.96 -8.08
N THR A 108 4.09 -2.87 -7.43
CA THR A 108 2.63 -2.93 -7.39
C THR A 108 2.13 -3.24 -5.98
N ASP A 109 0.95 -2.74 -5.68
CA ASP A 109 0.22 -3.02 -4.45
C ASP A 109 -1.14 -3.66 -4.77
N ASP A 110 -1.78 -4.24 -3.76
CA ASP A 110 -3.14 -4.71 -3.86
C ASP A 110 -4.11 -3.61 -3.42
N TYR A 111 -4.70 -2.86 -4.36
CA TYR A 111 -5.67 -1.81 -4.01
C TYR A 111 -6.87 -2.31 -3.19
N GLY A 112 -7.15 -3.62 -3.16
CA GLY A 112 -8.13 -4.18 -2.23
C GLY A 112 -7.80 -3.91 -0.75
N SER A 113 -6.52 -3.74 -0.40
CA SER A 113 -6.08 -3.36 0.95
C SER A 113 -6.08 -1.85 1.21
N LEU A 114 -6.56 -1.03 0.26
CA LEU A 114 -6.49 0.44 0.30
C LEU A 114 -7.85 1.12 0.46
N ASN A 115 -8.84 0.42 1.01
CA ASN A 115 -10.19 0.93 1.28
C ASN A 115 -10.85 1.59 0.05
N VAL A 116 -10.80 0.90 -1.10
CA VAL A 116 -11.43 1.35 -2.34
C VAL A 116 -12.94 1.52 -2.14
N GLU A 117 -13.51 2.61 -2.67
CA GLU A 117 -14.93 2.95 -2.48
C GLU A 117 -15.85 2.27 -3.50
N ALA A 118 -15.34 2.03 -4.71
CA ALA A 118 -16.10 1.48 -5.81
C ALA A 118 -15.29 0.42 -6.56
N PRO A 119 -15.96 -0.64 -7.06
CA PRO A 119 -15.27 -1.66 -7.82
C PRO A 119 -14.77 -1.13 -9.16
N PHE A 120 -13.61 -1.63 -9.60
CA PHE A 120 -13.05 -1.32 -10.92
C PHE A 120 -12.54 -2.58 -11.61
N ARG A 121 -12.51 -2.55 -12.95
CA ARG A 121 -11.98 -3.64 -13.76
C ARG A 121 -10.45 -3.68 -13.63
N CYS A 122 -9.92 -4.81 -13.21
CA CYS A 122 -8.50 -5.03 -13.04
C CYS A 122 -7.80 -5.27 -14.39
N LEU A 123 -6.64 -4.65 -14.58
CA LEU A 123 -5.81 -4.75 -15.78
C LEU A 123 -4.42 -5.35 -15.50
N CYS A 124 -4.19 -5.93 -14.32
CA CYS A 124 -2.85 -6.37 -13.89
C CYS A 124 -2.29 -7.58 -14.67
N ARG A 125 -3.17 -8.37 -15.30
CA ARG A 125 -2.82 -9.59 -16.06
C ARG A 125 -2.04 -10.66 -15.26
N ALA A 126 -2.04 -10.57 -13.93
CA ALA A 126 -1.52 -11.63 -13.07
C ALA A 126 -2.26 -12.95 -13.33
N ALA A 127 -1.59 -14.09 -13.16
CA ALA A 127 -2.18 -15.41 -13.39
C ALA A 127 -3.43 -15.66 -12.52
N ASN A 128 -3.47 -15.05 -11.34
CA ASN A 128 -4.57 -15.08 -10.37
C ASN A 128 -5.40 -13.78 -10.38
N CYS A 129 -5.47 -13.06 -11.51
CA CYS A 129 -6.23 -11.82 -11.61
C CYS A 129 -7.70 -12.02 -11.21
N ARG A 130 -8.19 -11.18 -10.29
CA ARG A 130 -9.58 -11.19 -9.80
C ARG A 130 -10.59 -10.63 -10.80
N THR A 131 -10.14 -10.06 -11.92
CA THR A 131 -10.95 -9.36 -12.94
C THR A 131 -11.58 -8.06 -12.45
N PHE A 132 -12.07 -8.00 -11.21
CA PHE A 132 -12.52 -6.80 -10.52
C PHE A 132 -11.87 -6.73 -9.15
N VAL A 133 -11.58 -5.51 -8.71
CA VAL A 133 -11.15 -5.20 -7.35
C VAL A 133 -12.20 -4.29 -6.75
N GLY A 134 -12.60 -4.53 -5.51
CA GLY A 134 -13.66 -3.77 -4.85
C GLY A 134 -13.55 -3.74 -3.33
N PRO A 135 -14.50 -3.05 -2.66
CA PRO A 135 -14.43 -2.82 -1.21
C PRO A 135 -14.38 -4.10 -0.36
N ASP A 136 -15.10 -5.14 -0.79
CA ASP A 136 -15.17 -6.43 -0.08
C ASP A 136 -13.84 -7.21 -0.11
N ASP A 137 -12.93 -6.85 -1.02
CA ASP A 137 -11.64 -7.54 -1.16
C ASP A 137 -10.80 -7.41 0.11
N PHE A 138 -10.93 -6.31 0.85
CA PHE A 138 -10.16 -6.14 2.09
C PHE A 138 -10.39 -7.33 3.02
N LEU A 139 -11.66 -7.60 3.33
CA LEU A 139 -12.03 -8.67 4.24
C LEU A 139 -11.80 -10.06 3.63
N ALA A 140 -12.00 -10.21 2.31
CA ALA A 140 -11.85 -11.48 1.62
C ALA A 140 -10.40 -11.95 1.51
N PHE A 141 -9.43 -11.03 1.37
CA PHE A 141 -8.04 -11.35 1.08
C PHE A 141 -7.05 -11.03 2.21
N ALA A 142 -7.49 -10.38 3.29
CA ALA A 142 -6.60 -10.01 4.40
C ALA A 142 -5.81 -11.17 5.00
N ASP A 143 -6.38 -12.38 5.12
CA ASP A 143 -5.62 -13.56 5.61
C ASP A 143 -4.51 -13.97 4.65
N GLN A 144 -4.75 -13.86 3.34
CA GLN A 144 -3.74 -14.15 2.32
C GLN A 144 -2.63 -13.10 2.32
N TRP A 145 -2.96 -11.82 2.49
CA TRP A 145 -1.97 -10.76 2.62
C TRP A 145 -1.16 -10.92 3.91
N ASP A 146 -1.80 -11.17 5.05
CA ASP A 146 -1.13 -11.42 6.34
C ASP A 146 -0.15 -12.60 6.23
N ALA A 147 -0.51 -13.68 5.54
CA ALA A 147 0.40 -14.80 5.32
C ALA A 147 1.63 -14.43 4.48
N GLN A 148 1.47 -13.64 3.42
CA GLN A 148 2.57 -13.17 2.58
C GLN A 148 3.51 -12.24 3.35
N ILE A 149 2.91 -11.31 4.12
CA ILE A 149 3.60 -10.37 4.99
C ILE A 149 4.37 -11.14 6.07
N ALA A 150 3.73 -12.07 6.79
CA ALA A 150 4.37 -12.84 7.85
C ALA A 150 5.59 -13.63 7.36
N ALA A 151 5.54 -14.13 6.12
CA ALA A 151 6.66 -14.83 5.53
C ALA A 151 7.79 -13.89 5.01
N ALA A 152 7.50 -12.60 4.76
CA ALA A 152 8.47 -11.60 4.31
C ALA A 152 9.06 -10.77 5.47
N PHE A 153 8.28 -10.48 6.50
CA PHE A 153 8.60 -9.55 7.58
C PHE A 153 9.91 -9.88 8.32
N PRO A 154 10.23 -11.14 8.67
CA PRO A 154 11.50 -11.46 9.31
C PRO A 154 12.74 -11.06 8.50
N LEU A 155 12.62 -10.95 7.18
CA LEU A 155 13.71 -10.57 6.28
C LEU A 155 14.03 -9.07 6.34
N ILE A 156 13.20 -8.26 7.01
CA ILE A 156 13.50 -6.85 7.29
C ILE A 156 14.87 -6.72 7.99
N ALA A 157 15.21 -7.66 8.86
CA ALA A 157 16.44 -7.65 9.66
C ALA A 157 17.72 -7.90 8.84
N SER A 158 17.61 -8.56 7.67
CA SER A 158 18.76 -8.94 6.85
C SER A 158 18.85 -8.17 5.53
N ALA A 159 17.74 -7.59 5.06
CA ALA A 159 17.73 -6.72 3.89
C ALA A 159 18.35 -5.34 4.20
N SER A 160 18.92 -4.71 3.17
CA SER A 160 19.24 -3.28 3.26
C SER A 160 17.95 -2.48 3.33
N GLN A 161 17.87 -1.49 4.22
CA GLN A 161 16.67 -0.68 4.41
C GLN A 161 16.95 0.81 4.19
N PRO A 162 17.04 1.28 2.93
CA PRO A 162 17.30 2.70 2.63
C PRO A 162 16.27 3.66 3.24
N LEU A 163 15.04 3.18 3.45
CA LEU A 163 13.95 3.96 4.03
C LEU A 163 13.83 3.83 5.56
N TRP A 164 14.74 3.10 6.23
CA TRP A 164 14.63 2.83 7.67
C TRP A 164 14.48 4.11 8.50
N GLU A 165 15.15 5.19 8.14
CA GLU A 165 15.08 6.45 8.88
C GLU A 165 13.70 7.13 8.87
N LEU A 166 12.82 6.73 7.96
CA LEU A 166 11.45 7.25 7.87
C LEU A 166 10.45 6.42 8.67
N VAL A 167 10.80 5.18 9.04
CA VAL A 167 9.95 4.31 9.86
C VAL A 167 9.72 4.96 11.21
N ARG A 168 8.45 5.14 11.60
CA ARG A 168 8.07 5.77 12.87
C ARG A 168 7.98 4.73 13.99
N GLU A 169 7.64 3.50 13.63
CA GLU A 169 7.36 2.38 14.52
C GLU A 169 8.58 1.46 14.72
N LYS A 170 9.80 2.03 14.73
CA LYS A 170 11.06 1.25 14.77
C LYS A 170 11.10 0.28 15.95
N GLU A 171 10.70 0.75 17.14
CA GLU A 171 10.69 -0.06 18.36
C GLU A 171 9.71 -1.23 18.28
N GLU A 172 8.53 -1.02 17.68
CA GLU A 172 7.53 -2.08 17.47
C GLU A 172 8.04 -3.09 16.44
N VAL A 173 8.61 -2.63 15.32
CA VAL A 173 9.20 -3.50 14.31
C VAL A 173 10.30 -4.38 14.93
N LEU A 174 11.21 -3.80 15.70
CA LEU A 174 12.26 -4.55 16.40
C LEU A 174 11.68 -5.53 17.43
N ALA A 175 10.63 -5.14 18.17
CA ALA A 175 9.96 -6.04 19.11
C ALA A 175 9.31 -7.24 18.42
N VAL A 176 8.75 -7.06 17.23
CA VAL A 176 8.22 -8.16 16.41
C VAL A 176 9.35 -9.07 15.92
N LEU A 177 10.44 -8.49 15.41
CA LEU A 177 11.60 -9.26 14.93
C LEU A 177 12.27 -10.06 16.05
N ASP A 178 12.28 -9.54 17.28
CA ASP A 178 12.79 -10.23 18.48
C ASP A 178 11.81 -11.27 19.06
N GLY A 179 10.59 -11.39 18.51
CA GLY A 179 9.53 -12.25 19.04
C GLY A 179 8.93 -11.77 20.37
N ARG A 180 9.18 -10.51 20.75
CA ARG A 180 8.61 -9.89 21.97
C ARG A 180 7.16 -9.45 21.77
N MET A 181 6.73 -9.28 20.52
CA MET A 181 5.37 -8.91 20.14
C MET A 181 4.93 -9.69 18.89
N PRO A 182 3.63 -10.00 18.75
CA PRO A 182 3.12 -10.55 17.50
C PRO A 182 3.18 -9.51 16.39
N LEU A 183 3.44 -9.95 15.16
CA LEU A 183 3.29 -9.13 13.96
C LEU A 183 1.84 -8.64 13.86
N PRO A 184 1.59 -7.33 13.72
CA PRO A 184 0.24 -6.84 13.47
C PRO A 184 -0.33 -7.34 12.15
N SER A 185 -1.65 -7.44 12.09
CA SER A 185 -2.37 -7.74 10.86
C SER A 185 -2.49 -6.49 9.98
N CYS A 186 -2.44 -6.65 8.66
CA CYS A 186 -2.78 -5.62 7.68
C CYS A 186 -4.18 -5.03 7.89
N ARG A 187 -5.07 -5.75 8.60
CA ARG A 187 -6.41 -5.26 9.02
C ARG A 187 -6.37 -4.02 9.88
N ARG A 188 -5.23 -3.64 10.46
CA ARG A 188 -5.06 -2.30 11.08
C ARG A 188 -5.31 -1.17 10.09
N HIS A 189 -5.18 -1.40 8.79
CA HIS A 189 -5.45 -0.43 7.74
C HIS A 189 -6.91 -0.42 7.27
N TYR A 190 -7.75 -1.35 7.74
CA TYR A 190 -9.14 -1.43 7.31
C TYR A 190 -9.96 -0.29 7.89
N LEU A 191 -10.59 0.49 7.01
CA LEU A 191 -11.62 1.43 7.36
C LEU A 191 -12.93 0.66 7.56
N ALA A 192 -13.22 0.32 8.82
CA ALA A 192 -14.51 -0.25 9.15
C ALA A 192 -15.64 0.71 8.72
N PRO A 193 -16.72 0.21 8.09
CA PRO A 193 -17.90 1.01 7.86
C PRO A 193 -18.31 1.64 9.18
N ALA A 194 -18.58 2.96 9.18
CA ALA A 194 -19.16 3.59 10.35
C ALA A 194 -20.37 2.74 10.74
N GLU A 195 -20.38 2.20 11.96
CA GLU A 195 -21.55 1.49 12.47
C GLU A 195 -22.72 2.43 12.24
N LEU A 196 -23.65 2.05 11.37
CA LEU A 196 -24.93 2.73 11.25
C LEU A 196 -25.45 2.78 12.68
N SER A 197 -25.44 3.98 13.27
CA SER A 197 -25.93 4.20 14.61
C SER A 197 -27.30 3.57 14.68
N LYS A 198 -27.40 2.42 15.35
CA LYS A 198 -28.66 1.82 15.77
C LYS A 198 -29.26 2.79 16.79
N ALA A 199 -29.95 3.78 16.27
CA ALA A 199 -30.84 4.67 17.00
C ALA A 199 -32.05 4.90 16.09
N SER A 200 -32.84 3.84 15.96
CA SER A 200 -34.29 3.91 15.74
C SER A 200 -34.97 4.31 17.03
#